data_AF-A0A973ARL6-F1
#
_entry.id   AF-A0A973ARL6-F1
#
_cell.length_a   1.000
_cell.length_b   1.000
_cell.length_c   1.000
_cell.angle_alpha   90.00
_cell.angle_beta   90.00
_cell.angle_gamma   90.00
#
_symmetry.space_group_name_H-M   'P 1'
#
loop_
_entity.id
_entity.type
_entity.pdbx_description
1 polymer ?
#
loop_
_entity_poly.entity_id
_entity_poly.type
_entity_poly.pdbx_seq_one_letter_code
_entity_poly.pdbx_strand_id
1 'polypeptide(L)' 'MAMPRTIRLNETLEEKISNYLKKNRMKFSQLVGLALEKFISEPQTITYLPADPEEFLKTAKKAYKKHKHAMDQMK' A
#
# COMPACT_ATOMS: atom_id res chain seq x y z
N MET A 1 -9.89 -23.95 -8.78
CA MET A 1 -10.44 -22.87 -9.62
C MET A 1 -9.29 -22.23 -10.39
N ALA A 2 -9.40 -22.01 -11.70
CA ALA A 2 -8.34 -21.38 -12.48
C ALA A 2 -8.28 -19.88 -12.17
N MET A 3 -7.06 -19.32 -12.02
CA MET A 3 -6.90 -17.88 -11.79
C MET A 3 -7.23 -17.09 -13.07
N PRO A 4 -7.80 -15.88 -12.95
CA PRO A 4 -8.00 -14.98 -14.07
C PRO A 4 -6.66 -14.70 -14.77
N ARG A 5 -6.64 -14.83 -16.11
CA ARG A 5 -5.43 -14.60 -16.92
C ARG A 5 -5.34 -13.19 -17.51
N THR A 6 -6.37 -12.37 -17.31
CA THR A 6 -6.49 -11.02 -17.85
C THR A 6 -6.36 -9.98 -16.73
N ILE A 7 -5.65 -8.89 -17.03
CA ILE A 7 -5.36 -7.80 -16.09
C ILE A 7 -5.72 -6.49 -16.79
N ARG A 8 -6.41 -5.58 -16.09
CA ARG A 8 -6.61 -4.20 -16.56
C ARG A 8 -5.52 -3.32 -15.96
N LEU A 9 -4.82 -2.58 -16.82
CA LEU A 9 -3.79 -1.65 -16.41
C LEU A 9 -4.35 -0.23 -16.31
N ASN A 10 -3.79 0.56 -15.40
CA ASN A 10 -4.04 2.00 -15.39
C ASN A 10 -3.28 2.64 -16.55
N GLU A 11 -3.91 3.58 -17.26
CA GLU A 11 -3.35 4.26 -18.44
C GLU A 11 -1.97 4.87 -18.18
N THR A 12 -1.76 5.45 -16.98
CA THR A 12 -0.47 6.04 -16.58
C THR A 12 0.66 5.02 -16.42
N LEU A 13 0.33 3.74 -16.26
CA LEU A 13 1.29 2.65 -16.12
C LEU A 13 1.69 2.07 -17.47
N GLU A 14 0.80 2.11 -18.46
CA GLU A 14 1.01 1.49 -19.78
C GLU A 14 2.22 2.07 -20.51
N GLU A 15 2.38 3.39 -20.50
CA GLU A 15 3.52 4.03 -21.15
C GLU A 15 4.85 3.64 -20.51
N LYS A 16 4.90 3.58 -19.17
CA LYS A 16 6.08 3.17 -18.40
C LYS A 16 6.44 1.71 -18.68
N ILE A 17 5.44 0.83 -18.70
CA ILE A 17 5.62 -0.58 -19.03
C ILE A 17 6.12 -0.74 -20.46
N SER A 18 5.49 -0.07 -21.44
CA SER A 18 5.88 -0.13 -22.85
C SER A 18 7.34 0.29 -23.06
N ASN A 19 7.75 1.39 -22.42
CA ASN A 19 9.14 1.88 -22.47
C ASN A 19 10.11 0.89 -21.82
N TYR A 20 9.75 0.31 -20.68
CA TYR A 20 10.57 -0.71 -20.00
C TYR A 20 10.72 -1.98 -20.84
N LEU A 21 9.63 -2.48 -21.43
CA LEU A 21 9.64 -3.69 -22.26
C LEU A 21 10.51 -3.50 -23.52
N LYS A 22 10.40 -2.34 -24.17
CA LYS A 22 11.24 -2.00 -25.34
C LYS A 22 12.73 -1.97 -24.98
N LYS A 23 13.11 -1.31 -23.88
CA LYS A 23 14.50 -1.21 -23.43
C LYS A 23 15.10 -2.58 -23.10
N ASN A 24 14.32 -3.45 -22.47
CA ASN A 24 14.77 -4.75 -21.98
C ASN A 24 14.48 -5.91 -22.94
N ARG A 25 13.94 -5.64 -24.14
CA ARG A 25 13.52 -6.64 -25.15
C ARG A 25 12.72 -7.79 -24.53
N MET A 26 11.78 -7.45 -23.65
CA MET A 26 11.02 -8.40 -22.85
C MET A 26 9.54 -8.42 -23.26
N LYS A 27 8.88 -9.57 -23.14
CA LYS A 27 7.42 -9.68 -23.30
C LYS A 27 6.71 -9.29 -22.02
N PHE A 28 5.51 -8.71 -22.13
CA PHE A 28 4.71 -8.33 -20.97
C PHE A 28 4.45 -9.51 -20.01
N SER A 29 4.21 -10.72 -20.54
CA SER A 29 4.01 -11.92 -19.72
C SER A 29 5.22 -12.28 -18.86
N GLN A 30 6.45 -12.06 -19.36
CA GLN A 30 7.68 -12.30 -18.60
C GLN A 30 7.82 -11.27 -17.48
N LEU A 31 7.53 -10.01 -17.75
CA LEU A 31 7.53 -8.95 -16.74
C LEU A 31 6.52 -9.25 -15.61
N VAL A 32 5.31 -9.66 -15.96
CA VAL A 32 4.28 -10.03 -14.98
C VAL A 32 4.74 -11.22 -14.14
N GLY A 33 5.31 -12.26 -14.76
CA GLY A 33 5.87 -13.41 -14.04
C GLY A 33 6.94 -13.01 -13.02
N LEU A 34 7.93 -12.22 -13.46
CA LEU A 34 9.00 -11.72 -12.59
C LEU A 34 8.47 -10.83 -11.46
N ALA A 35 7.50 -9.96 -11.75
CA ALA A 35 6.91 -9.09 -10.76
C ALA A 35 6.13 -9.88 -9.70
N LEU A 36 5.36 -10.90 -10.11
CA LEU A 36 4.62 -11.77 -9.21
C LEU A 36 5.57 -12.61 -8.34
N GLU A 37 6.60 -13.21 -8.94
CA GLU A 37 7.61 -13.99 -8.23
C GLU A 37 8.33 -13.15 -7.18
N LYS A 38 8.76 -11.95 -7.58
CA LYS A 38 9.38 -10.98 -6.66
C LYS A 38 8.43 -10.55 -5.56
N PHE A 39 7.18 -10.25 -5.89
CA PHE A 39 6.18 -9.79 -4.94
C PHE A 39 5.86 -10.85 -3.86
N ILE A 40 5.82 -12.12 -4.26
CA ILE A 40 5.56 -13.24 -3.35
C ILE A 40 6.80 -13.61 -2.52
N SER A 41 7.99 -13.52 -3.12
CA SER A 41 9.24 -13.96 -2.49
C SER A 41 9.85 -12.93 -1.54
N GLU A 42 9.61 -11.64 -1.77
CA GLU A 42 10.14 -10.56 -0.95
C GLU A 42 9.10 -10.06 0.07
N PRO A 43 9.50 -9.78 1.32
CA PRO A 43 8.61 -9.17 2.30
C PRO A 43 8.07 -7.85 1.77
N GLN A 44 6.76 -7.77 1.58
CA GLN A 44 6.06 -6.54 1.26
C GLN A 44 5.98 -5.68 2.53
N THR A 45 7.11 -5.13 2.92
CA THR A 45 7.22 -4.33 4.13
C THR A 45 6.50 -3.00 3.86
N ILE A 46 5.29 -2.86 4.42
CA ILE A 46 4.66 -1.55 4.53
C ILE A 46 5.51 -0.78 5.52
N THR A 47 6.34 0.13 5.03
CA THR A 47 7.11 1.03 5.89
C THR A 47 6.12 1.92 6.62
N TYR A 48 5.85 1.59 7.88
CA TYR A 48 5.12 2.49 8.77
C TYR A 48 5.98 3.74 8.96
N LEU A 49 5.55 4.85 8.36
CA LEU A 49 6.12 6.14 8.67
C LEU A 49 5.76 6.47 10.13
N PRO A 50 6.70 7.01 10.93
CA PRO A 50 6.36 7.50 12.25
C PRO A 50 5.23 8.52 12.12
N ALA A 51 4.19 8.36 12.94
CA ALA A 51 3.09 9.32 12.98
C ALA A 51 3.65 10.71 13.30
N ASP A 52 3.12 11.74 12.65
CA ASP A 52 3.43 13.13 12.98
C ASP A 52 3.16 13.33 14.49
N PRO A 53 4.16 13.75 15.28
CA PRO A 53 4.00 13.99 16.72
C PRO A 53 2.82 14.92 17.04
N GLU A 54 2.54 15.90 16.18
CA GLU A 54 1.45 16.85 16.38
C GLU A 54 0.07 16.20 16.21
N GLU A 55 -0.10 15.38 15.17
CA GLU A 55 -1.34 14.64 14.93
C GLU A 55 -1.58 13.57 16.01
N PHE A 56 -0.51 12.90 16.44
CA PHE A 56 -0.57 11.93 17.53
C PHE A 56 -1.02 12.60 18.84
N LEU A 57 -0.40 13.74 19.21
CA LEU A 57 -0.76 14.48 20.41
C LEU A 57 -2.20 15.02 20.36
N LYS A 58 -2.65 15.49 19.19
CA LYS A 58 -4.03 15.96 19.00
C LYS A 58 -5.03 14.83 19.22
N THR A 59 -4.75 13.65 18.68
CA THR A 59 -5.58 12.46 18.81
C THR A 59 -5.59 11.96 20.26
N ALA A 60 -4.42 11.91 20.91
CA ALA A 60 -4.28 11.51 22.31
C ALA A 60 -5.03 12.46 23.26
N LYS A 61 -4.92 13.79 23.08
CA LYS A 61 -5.66 14.78 23.87
C LYS A 61 -7.18 14.62 23.72
N LYS A 62 -7.65 14.38 22.50
CA LYS A 62 -9.09 14.16 22.22
C LYS A 62 -9.60 12.89 22.91
N ALA A 63 -8.85 11.79 22.80
CA ALA A 63 -9.18 10.53 23.45
C ALA A 63 -9.20 10.66 24.98
N TYR A 64 -8.18 11.31 25.56
CA TYR A 64 -8.10 11.57 26.99
C TYR A 64 -9.28 12.41 27.50
N LYS A 65 -9.63 13.50 26.80
CA LYS A 65 -10.79 14.33 27.19
C LYS A 65 -12.10 13.55 27.16
N LYS A 66 -12.31 12.71 26.14
CA LYS A 66 -13.50 11.86 26.03
C LYS A 66 -13.55 10.84 27.17
N HIS A 67 -12.44 10.20 27.49
CA HIS A 67 -12.35 9.22 28.56
C HIS A 67 -12.58 9.85 29.94
N LYS A 68 -11.96 11.01 30.21
CA LYS A 68 -12.18 11.76 31.45
C LYS A 68 -13.65 12.14 31.63
N HIS A 69 -14.29 12.66 30.59
CA HIS A 69 -15.71 13.02 30.65
C HIS A 69 -16.62 11.81 30.92
N ALA A 70 -16.32 10.65 30.31
CA ALA A 70 -17.08 9.42 30.59
C ALA A 70 -16.91 8.95 32.04
N MET A 71 -15.69 9.03 32.59
CA MET A 71 -15.42 8.68 34.00
C MET A 71 -16.10 9.65 34.97
N ASP A 72 -16.09 10.95 34.68
CA ASP A 72 -16.74 11.97 35.50
C ASP A 72 -18.27 11.82 35.50
N GLN A 73 -18.87 11.25 34.45
CA GLN A 73 -20.31 10.94 34.37
C GLN A 73 -20.70 9.61 35.06
N MET A 74 -19.72 8.78 35.45
CA MET A 74 -19.94 7.51 36.15
C MET A 74 -19.72 7.61 37.67
N LYS A 75 -19.42 8.81 38.18
CA LYS A 75 -19.38 9.14 39.62
C LYS A 75 -20.68 9.81 40.04
#